data_AF-A0A2N2Y070-F1
#
_entry.id   AF-A0A2N2Y070-F1
#
_cell.length_a   1.000
_cell.length_b   1.000
_cell.length_c   1.000
_cell.angle_alpha   90.00
_cell.angle_beta   90.00
_cell.angle_gamma   90.00
#
_symmetry.space_group_name_H-M   'P 1'
#
loop_
_entity.id
_entity.type
_entity.pdbx_description
1 polymer ?
#
loop_
_entity_poly.entity_id
_entity_poly.type
_entity_poly.pdbx_seq_one_letter_code
_entity_poly.pdbx_strand_id
1 'polypeptide(L)'
;RGRDYIAWFAPDLPISEGPYKFSGLPGLILEVTDTHSNFHFQCTGIRKINPAKPIKLYDWPYIRTTRKDLNAFLIKMYNDPFGYFKSKGQTLQMIENGKEIDKSKDHWPYNPVETE
;
A
#
# COMPACT_ATOMS: atom_id res chain seq x y z
N ARG A 1 7.58 -11.93 -3.79
CA ARG A 1 6.75 -13.05 -4.27
C ARG A 1 5.55 -12.46 -4.99
N GLY A 2 5.19 -13.07 -6.11
CA GLY A 2 3.98 -12.75 -6.87
C GLY A 2 4.16 -11.86 -8.10
N ARG A 3 4.99 -10.82 -8.05
CA ARG A 3 5.25 -9.91 -9.17
C ARG A 3 6.73 -9.82 -9.47
N ASP A 4 7.03 -9.60 -10.74
CA ASP A 4 8.36 -9.23 -11.19
C ASP A 4 8.54 -7.72 -11.10
N TYR A 5 9.66 -7.31 -10.52
CA TYR A 5 10.01 -5.92 -10.29
C TYR A 5 11.34 -5.60 -10.93
N ILE A 6 11.42 -4.41 -11.52
CA ILE A 6 12.66 -3.79 -11.95
C ILE A 6 13.00 -2.71 -10.92
N ALA A 7 14.22 -2.74 -10.41
CA ALA A 7 14.69 -1.79 -9.40
C ALA A 7 15.97 -1.10 -9.89
N TRP A 8 16.04 0.21 -9.67
CA TRP A 8 17.24 1.01 -9.87
C TRP A 8 17.79 1.44 -8.51
N PHE A 9 19.06 1.15 -8.28
CA PHE A 9 19.74 1.42 -7.02
C PHE A 9 21.03 2.22 -7.25
N ALA A 10 21.46 2.96 -6.24
CA ALA A 10 22.65 3.80 -6.26
C ALA A 10 23.77 3.18 -5.40
N PRO A 11 24.79 2.54 -6.01
CA PRO A 11 25.92 1.96 -5.26
C PRO A 11 26.70 2.97 -4.43
N ASP A 12 26.76 4.23 -4.89
CA ASP A 12 27.41 5.34 -4.19
C ASP A 12 26.72 5.72 -2.87
N LEU A 13 25.49 5.25 -2.67
CA LEU A 13 24.75 5.36 -1.42
C LEU A 13 24.66 3.96 -0.80
N PRO A 14 25.65 3.50 0.00
CA PRO A 14 25.76 2.12 0.48
C PRO A 14 24.78 1.80 1.62
N ILE A 15 23.51 2.06 1.39
CA ILE A 15 22.38 1.81 2.28
C ILE A 15 21.54 0.74 1.60
N SER A 16 21.47 -0.45 2.18
CA SER A 16 20.76 -1.60 1.58
C SER A 16 19.24 -1.54 1.81
N GLU A 17 18.64 -0.35 1.63
CA GLU A 17 17.24 -0.06 1.89
C GLU A 17 16.53 0.46 0.64
N GLY A 18 15.21 0.61 0.73
CA GLY A 18 14.38 1.07 -0.38
C GLY A 18 12.94 1.38 0.05
N PRO A 19 12.07 1.67 -0.93
CA PRO A 19 10.68 1.98 -0.64
C PRO A 19 9.92 0.75 -0.13
N TYR A 20 8.94 0.99 0.75
CA TYR A 20 8.01 -0.03 1.25
C TYR A 20 8.71 -1.20 1.95
N LYS A 21 8.95 -2.30 1.23
CA LYS A 21 9.59 -3.53 1.72
C LYS A 21 10.81 -3.94 0.88
N PHE A 22 11.15 -3.17 -0.14
CA PHE A 22 12.25 -3.47 -1.05
C PHE A 22 13.56 -3.08 -0.39
N SER A 23 14.48 -4.03 -0.25
CA SER A 23 15.78 -3.86 0.39
C SER A 23 16.73 -4.97 -0.08
N GLY A 24 18.01 -4.92 0.33
CA GLY A 24 18.97 -6.00 0.07
C GLY A 24 19.89 -5.83 -1.15
N LEU A 25 19.73 -4.76 -1.95
CA LEU A 25 20.69 -4.42 -3.01
C LEU A 25 21.91 -3.70 -2.42
N PRO A 26 23.09 -3.75 -3.08
CA PRO A 26 24.32 -3.10 -2.61
C PRO A 26 24.31 -1.58 -2.89
N GLY A 27 23.24 -0.91 -2.46
CA GLY A 27 23.03 0.53 -2.61
C GLY A 27 21.56 0.90 -2.41
N LEU A 28 21.29 2.18 -2.20
CA LEU A 28 19.94 2.68 -1.93
C LEU A 28 19.06 2.51 -3.16
N ILE A 29 17.92 1.83 -3.00
CA ILE A 29 16.94 1.68 -4.07
C ILE A 29 16.21 3.01 -4.24
N LEU A 30 16.38 3.63 -5.41
CA LEU A 30 15.79 4.93 -5.74
C LEU A 30 14.52 4.80 -6.58
N GLU A 31 14.34 3.69 -7.28
CA GLU A 31 13.16 3.45 -8.09
C GLU A 31 12.82 1.96 -8.14
N VAL A 32 11.52 1.65 -8.08
CA VAL A 32 10.99 0.30 -8.25
C VAL A 32 9.72 0.38 -9.09
N THR A 33 9.64 -0.43 -10.14
CA THR A 33 8.42 -0.59 -10.93
C THR A 33 8.08 -2.07 -11.11
N ASP A 34 6.80 -2.43 -11.09
CA ASP A 34 6.41 -3.76 -11.53
C ASP A 34 6.39 -3.82 -13.07
N THR A 35 6.63 -5.00 -13.63
CA THR A 35 6.69 -5.21 -15.09
C THR A 35 5.37 -4.91 -15.81
N HIS A 36 4.27 -4.78 -15.07
CA HIS A 36 2.93 -4.48 -15.58
C HIS A 36 2.49 -3.03 -15.30
N SER A 37 3.38 -2.17 -14.78
CA SER A 37 3.10 -0.74 -14.53
C SER A 37 1.89 -0.45 -13.63
N ASN A 38 1.56 -1.36 -12.70
CA ASN A 38 0.57 -1.14 -11.65
C ASN A 38 1.15 -0.34 -10.47
N PHE A 39 2.44 -0.47 -10.20
CA PHE A 39 3.13 0.11 -9.06
C PHE A 39 4.44 0.71 -9.51
N HIS A 40 4.59 2.02 -9.25
CA HIS A 40 5.79 2.76 -9.52
C HIS A 40 6.16 3.58 -8.29
N PHE A 41 7.29 3.22 -7.67
CA PHE A 41 7.88 3.94 -6.57
C PHE A 41 9.09 4.69 -7.11
N GLN A 42 9.08 6.02 -7.01
CA GLN A 42 10.19 6.85 -7.46
C GLN A 42 10.64 7.78 -6.34
N CYS A 43 11.94 7.81 -6.09
CA CYS A 43 12.54 8.77 -5.18
C CYS A 43 12.46 10.17 -5.82
N THR A 44 11.72 11.07 -5.18
CA THR A 44 11.59 12.47 -5.63
C THR A 44 12.61 13.40 -4.97
N GLY A 45 13.38 12.91 -4.00
CA GLY A 45 14.43 13.70 -3.34
C GLY A 45 14.89 13.10 -2.02
N ILE A 46 16.14 13.39 -1.67
CA ILE A 46 16.78 13.00 -0.41
C ILE A 46 17.14 14.28 0.33
N ARG A 47 16.75 14.37 1.60
CA ARG A 47 17.05 15.54 2.42
C ARG A 47 17.49 15.13 3.82
N LYS A 48 18.50 15.83 4.33
CA LYS A 48 18.87 15.75 5.74
C LYS A 48 17.88 16.60 6.53
N ILE A 49 17.23 15.99 7.52
CA ILE A 49 16.26 16.70 8.38
C ILE A 49 17.03 17.31 9.57
N ASN A 50 16.83 18.61 9.81
CA ASN A 50 17.36 19.33 10.96
C ASN A 50 16.29 20.30 11.51
N PRO A 51 15.86 20.21 12.78
CA PRO A 51 16.27 19.22 13.78
C PRO A 51 15.77 17.82 13.42
N ALA A 52 16.44 16.79 13.95
CA ALA A 52 16.03 15.39 13.74
C ALA A 52 14.56 15.20 14.16
N LYS A 53 13.76 14.56 13.31
CA LYS A 53 12.38 14.19 13.62
C LYS A 53 12.32 12.68 13.86
N PRO A 54 11.86 12.22 15.03
CA PRO A 54 11.79 10.78 15.31
C PRO A 54 10.73 10.11 14.44
N ILE A 55 10.98 8.84 14.10
CA ILE A 55 9.96 7.96 13.54
C ILE A 55 8.98 7.63 14.67
N LYS A 56 7.71 7.98 14.50
CA LYS A 56 6.66 7.68 15.48
C LYS A 56 6.15 6.26 15.24
N LEU A 57 6.27 5.41 16.26
CA LEU A 57 5.58 4.12 16.31
C LEU A 57 4.31 4.31 17.10
N TYR A 58 3.17 4.03 16.48
CA TYR A 58 1.87 4.13 17.12
C TYR A 58 1.46 2.77 17.66
N ASP A 59 1.03 2.73 18.92
CA ASP A 59 0.42 1.54 19.51
C ASP A 59 -1.09 1.57 19.22
N TRP A 60 -1.46 1.02 18.08
CA TRP A 60 -2.87 0.89 17.69
C TRP A 60 -3.38 -0.49 18.10
N PRO A 61 -4.62 -0.61 18.60
CA PRO A 61 -5.19 -1.91 18.89
C PRO A 61 -5.22 -2.75 17.61
N TYR A 62 -4.63 -3.93 17.68
CA TYR A 62 -4.55 -4.86 16.55
C TYR A 62 -5.10 -6.23 16.94
N ILE A 63 -5.61 -6.95 15.95
CA ILE A 63 -6.03 -8.33 16.10
C ILE A 63 -4.92 -9.20 15.53
N ARG A 64 -4.37 -10.09 16.34
CA ARG A 64 -3.41 -11.09 15.86
C ARG A 64 -4.12 -12.02 14.88
N THR A 65 -3.55 -12.17 13.69
CA THR A 65 -4.13 -12.99 12.61
C THR A 65 -3.02 -13.62 11.76
N THR A 66 -3.40 -14.46 10.80
CA THR A 66 -2.47 -15.03 9.81
C THR A 66 -2.53 -14.24 8.51
N ARG A 67 -1.48 -14.35 7.68
CA ARG A 67 -1.47 -13.74 6.35
C ARG A 67 -2.62 -14.25 5.47
N LYS A 68 -2.94 -15.54 5.55
CA LYS A 68 -4.04 -16.17 4.80
C LYS A 68 -5.38 -15.55 5.17
N ASP A 69 -5.64 -15.40 6.46
CA ASP A 69 -6.90 -14.84 6.96
C ASP A 69 -7.00 -13.34 6.64
N LEU A 70 -5.89 -12.60 6.74
CA LEU A 70 -5.82 -11.19 6.32
C LEU A 70 -6.14 -11.04 4.82
N ASN A 71 -5.53 -11.84 3.96
CA ASN A 71 -5.77 -11.80 2.52
C ASN A 71 -7.24 -12.12 2.20
N ALA A 72 -7.80 -13.18 2.79
CA ALA A 72 -9.20 -13.54 2.60
C ALA A 72 -10.16 -12.44 3.08
N PHE A 73 -9.82 -11.78 4.20
CA PHE A 73 -10.57 -10.63 4.71
C PHE A 73 -10.51 -9.43 3.74
N LEU A 74 -9.32 -9.07 3.25
CA LEU A 74 -9.15 -7.97 2.31
C LEU A 74 -9.93 -8.22 1.01
N ILE A 75 -9.84 -9.41 0.42
CA ILE A 75 -10.61 -9.77 -0.78
C ILE A 75 -12.12 -9.58 -0.55
N LYS A 76 -12.64 -10.07 0.57
CA LYS A 76 -14.06 -9.90 0.92
C LYS A 76 -14.45 -8.42 1.07
N MET A 77 -13.61 -7.62 1.73
CA MET A 77 -13.87 -6.20 1.93
C MET A 77 -13.83 -5.41 0.62
N TYR A 78 -12.89 -5.71 -0.29
CA TYR A 78 -12.84 -5.07 -1.61
C TYR A 78 -14.01 -5.50 -2.52
N ASN A 79 -14.49 -6.74 -2.37
CA ASN A 79 -15.68 -7.22 -3.07
C ASN A 79 -16.98 -6.62 -2.50
N ASP A 80 -17.05 -6.23 -1.23
CA ASP A 80 -18.24 -5.58 -0.66
C ASP A 80 -17.84 -4.48 0.34
N PRO A 81 -17.35 -3.33 -0.16
CA PRO A 81 -16.88 -2.26 0.72
C PRO A 81 -18.06 -1.65 1.48
N PHE A 82 -19.21 -1.44 0.83
CA PHE A 82 -20.39 -0.84 1.45
C PHE A 82 -20.97 -1.71 2.57
N GLY A 83 -21.10 -3.02 2.36
CA GLY A 83 -21.51 -3.96 3.40
C GLY A 83 -20.52 -4.02 4.55
N TYR A 84 -19.21 -3.98 4.27
CA TYR A 84 -18.18 -3.91 5.30
C TYR A 84 -18.34 -2.67 6.19
N PHE A 85 -18.40 -1.47 5.61
CA PHE A 85 -18.55 -0.24 6.40
C PHE A 85 -19.88 -0.19 7.15
N LYS A 86 -20.97 -0.65 6.52
CA LYS A 86 -22.28 -0.76 7.16
C LYS A 86 -22.25 -1.67 8.38
N SER A 87 -21.52 -2.79 8.31
CA SER A 87 -21.32 -3.70 9.46
C SER A 87 -20.57 -3.05 10.62
N LYS A 88 -19.81 -1.97 10.36
CA LYS A 88 -19.10 -1.15 11.34
C LYS A 88 -19.90 0.07 11.80
N GLY A 89 -21.17 0.19 11.40
CA GLY A 89 -22.01 1.34 11.71
C GLY A 89 -21.67 2.60 10.90
N GLN A 90 -20.89 2.47 9.83
CA GLN A 90 -20.53 3.56 8.93
C GLN A 90 -21.29 3.44 7.61
N THR A 91 -21.72 4.56 7.03
CA THR A 91 -22.36 4.59 5.71
C THR A 91 -21.45 5.34 4.74
N LEU A 92 -21.07 4.68 3.65
CA LEU A 92 -20.38 5.34 2.54
C LEU A 92 -21.41 6.00 1.63
N GLN A 93 -21.22 7.29 1.36
CA GLN A 93 -21.97 8.03 0.35
C GLN A 93 -21.02 8.39 -0.79
N MET A 94 -21.43 8.10 -2.02
CA MET A 94 -20.67 8.47 -3.22
C MET A 94 -21.32 9.70 -3.83
N ILE A 95 -20.53 10.74 -4.07
CA ILE A 95 -20.98 12.00 -4.64
C ILE A 95 -20.29 12.19 -5.98
N GLU A 96 -21.06 12.35 -7.06
CA GLU A 96 -20.57 12.66 -8.39
C GLU A 96 -21.32 13.88 -8.93
N ASN A 97 -20.57 14.92 -9.34
CA ASN A 97 -21.13 16.21 -9.78
C ASN A 97 -22.14 16.82 -8.80
N GLY A 98 -21.90 16.66 -7.49
CA GLY A 98 -22.75 17.21 -6.43
C GLY A 98 -24.05 16.43 -6.18
N LYS A 99 -24.26 15.28 -6.82
CA LYS A 99 -25.39 14.39 -6.56
C LYS A 99 -24.94 13.10 -5.91
N GLU A 100 -25.72 12.63 -4.94
CA GLU A 100 -25.54 11.30 -4.38
C GLU A 100 -25.88 10.26 -5.45
N ILE A 101 -24.99 9.28 -5.60
CA ILE A 101 -25.16 8.16 -6.51
C ILE A 101 -25.14 6.85 -5.73
N ASP A 102 -26.04 5.94 -6.06
CA ASP A 102 -26.05 4.60 -5.47
C ASP A 102 -25.00 3.72 -6.16
N LYS A 103 -23.92 3.46 -5.45
CA LYS A 103 -22.86 2.51 -5.81
C LYS A 103 -22.77 1.36 -4.82
N SER A 104 -23.84 1.09 -4.06
CA SER A 104 -23.85 0.10 -2.98
C SER A 104 -23.53 -1.34 -3.44
N LYS A 105 -23.61 -1.62 -4.74
CA LYS A 105 -23.27 -2.91 -5.36
C LYS A 105 -21.91 -2.92 -6.07
N ASP A 106 -21.19 -1.81 -6.09
CA ASP A 106 -19.91 -1.70 -6.78
C ASP A 106 -18.82 -2.43 -6.00
N HIS A 107 -17.94 -3.11 -6.73
CA HIS A 107 -16.74 -3.75 -6.21
C HIS A 107 -15.54 -2.80 -6.38
N TRP A 108 -14.60 -2.82 -5.45
CA TRP A 108 -13.32 -2.15 -5.60
C TRP A 108 -12.28 -3.09 -6.19
N PRO A 109 -11.46 -2.64 -7.16
CA PRO A 109 -10.44 -3.48 -7.76
C PRO A 109 -9.42 -3.91 -6.69
N TYR A 110 -9.18 -5.21 -6.57
CA TYR A 110 -8.20 -5.77 -5.65
C TYR A 110 -6.93 -6.15 -6.41
N ASN A 111 -5.92 -5.28 -6.34
CA ASN A 111 -4.63 -5.45 -7.01
C ASN A 111 -3.52 -5.23 -5.98
N PRO A 112 -3.16 -6.23 -5.13
CA PRO A 112 -2.17 -6.02 -4.08
C PRO A 112 -0.75 -5.96 -4.64
N VAL A 113 0.13 -5.18 -3.99
CA VAL A 113 1.59 -5.15 -4.25
C VAL A 113 2.19 -6.54 -4.10
N GLU A 114 1.71 -7.33 -3.15
CA GLU A 114 2.11 -8.73 -2.98
C GLU A 114 1.04 -9.65 -3.52
N THR A 115 1.33 -10.33 -4.62
CA THR A 115 0.53 -11.46 -5.09
C THR A 115 1.14 -12.76 -4.52
N GLU A 116 0.31 -13.78 -4.35
CA GLU A 116 0.75 -15.11 -3.88
C GLU A 116 1.55 -15.84 -4.97
#